data_AF-A0A1G7WW72-F1
#
_entry.id   AF-A0A1G7WW72-F1
#
_cell.length_a   1.000
_cell.length_b   1.000
_cell.length_c   1.000
_cell.angle_alpha   90.00
_cell.angle_beta   90.00
_cell.angle_gamma   90.00
#
_symmetry.space_group_name_H-M   'P 1'
#
loop_
_entity.id
_entity.type
_entity.pdbx_description
1 polymer ?
#
loop_
_entity_poly.entity_id
_entity_poly.type
_entity_poly.pdbx_seq_one_letter_code
_entity_poly.pdbx_strand_id
1 'polypeptide(L)'
;MARPQNIHQKRSGFRIPKDYFSSLEASVLTNLKSDTYSKKTGFETPKAYLADFKLETPSEEKQTRVIRLKEMTKWIAAASIVAFAIVGAMYIDEISPKKDIQFSDLNNDMIERYLDTHLDSPDEFIDYENTSVKKLVEENITTLEDKDIIEYLNDKLEDQDFDND
;
A
#
# COMPACT_ATOMS: atom_id res chain seq x y z
N MET A 1 29.78 -24.05 7.79
CA MET A 1 29.18 -24.88 6.72
C MET A 1 28.50 -23.95 5.72
N ALA A 2 29.09 -23.74 4.54
CA ALA A 2 28.58 -22.79 3.54
C ALA A 2 27.73 -23.54 2.49
N ARG A 3 26.55 -23.02 2.15
CA ARG A 3 25.61 -23.58 1.16
C ARG A 3 26.10 -23.27 -0.27
N PRO A 4 26.15 -24.23 -1.21
CA PRO A 4 26.51 -23.93 -2.59
C PRO A 4 25.33 -23.23 -3.31
N GLN A 5 25.58 -22.05 -3.88
CA GLN A 5 24.63 -21.33 -4.72
C GLN A 5 24.59 -21.96 -6.13
N ASN A 6 23.42 -22.45 -6.54
CA ASN A 6 23.20 -22.96 -7.89
C ASN A 6 22.85 -21.80 -8.84
N ILE A 7 23.81 -21.37 -9.66
CA ILE A 7 23.58 -20.36 -10.70
C ILE A 7 23.21 -21.09 -12.01
N HIS A 8 21.92 -21.39 -12.21
CA HIS A 8 21.44 -21.88 -13.50
C HIS A 8 21.47 -20.74 -14.52
N GLN A 9 22.45 -20.76 -15.42
CA GLN A 9 22.46 -19.91 -16.61
C GLN A 9 21.27 -20.30 -17.51
N LYS A 10 20.27 -19.41 -17.63
CA LYS A 10 19.14 -19.57 -18.56
C LYS A 10 19.64 -19.58 -20.01
N ARG A 11 20.00 -20.74 -20.54
CA ARG A 11 20.22 -20.93 -21.97
C ARG A 11 18.85 -21.11 -22.64
N SER A 12 18.50 -20.22 -23.55
CA SER A 12 17.33 -20.36 -24.43
C SER A 12 17.38 -21.73 -25.13
N GLY A 13 16.29 -22.49 -25.09
CA GLY A 13 16.17 -23.82 -25.73
C GLY A 13 16.14 -23.78 -27.26
N PHE A 14 16.12 -22.60 -27.87
CA PHE A 14 16.10 -22.41 -29.31
C PHE A 14 17.51 -22.08 -29.82
N ARG A 15 17.99 -22.90 -30.77
CA ARG A 15 19.24 -22.66 -31.50
C ARG A 15 18.90 -22.34 -32.95
N ILE A 16 19.38 -21.19 -33.44
CA ILE A 16 19.26 -20.82 -34.85
C ILE A 16 20.45 -21.39 -35.64
N PRO A 17 20.28 -21.68 -36.95
CA PRO A 17 21.38 -21.94 -37.84
C PRO A 17 22.37 -20.77 -37.87
N LYS A 18 23.64 -21.08 -38.13
CA LYS A 18 24.67 -20.06 -38.33
C LYS A 18 24.26 -19.15 -39.50
N ASP A 19 24.39 -17.84 -39.31
CA ASP A 19 24.17 -16.81 -40.33
C ASP A 19 22.71 -16.64 -40.83
N TYR A 20 21.71 -17.15 -40.09
CA TYR A 20 20.29 -17.03 -40.45
C TYR A 20 19.85 -15.56 -40.65
N PHE A 21 20.09 -14.69 -39.66
CA PHE A 21 19.74 -13.27 -39.78
C PHE A 21 20.74 -12.48 -40.62
N SER A 22 22.03 -12.87 -40.61
CA SER A 22 23.09 -12.19 -41.35
C SER A 22 22.90 -12.27 -42.88
N SER A 23 22.31 -13.36 -43.37
CA SER A 23 22.05 -13.56 -44.81
C SER A 23 20.67 -13.11 -45.28
N LEU A 24 19.75 -12.82 -44.35
CA LEU A 24 18.37 -12.46 -44.64
C LEU A 24 18.29 -11.19 -45.50
N GLU A 25 18.97 -10.12 -45.09
CA GLU A 25 18.95 -8.84 -45.79
C GLU A 25 19.50 -8.97 -47.21
N ALA A 26 20.64 -9.67 -47.35
CA ALA A 26 21.27 -9.92 -48.64
C ALA A 26 20.35 -10.75 -49.56
N SER A 27 19.67 -11.76 -49.02
CA SER A 27 18.72 -12.60 -49.76
C SER A 27 17.49 -11.82 -50.21
N VAL A 28 16.91 -10.98 -49.35
CA VAL A 28 15.75 -10.16 -49.71
C VAL A 28 16.13 -9.15 -50.80
N LEU A 29 17.27 -8.47 -50.66
CA LEU A 29 17.76 -7.51 -51.65
C LEU A 29 18.10 -8.15 -53.00
N THR A 30 18.67 -9.36 -53.01
CA THR A 30 18.93 -10.09 -54.26
C THR A 30 17.64 -10.53 -54.95
N ASN A 31 16.65 -10.99 -54.18
CA ASN A 31 15.34 -11.31 -54.73
C ASN A 31 14.66 -10.08 -55.35
N LEU A 32 14.68 -8.94 -54.66
CA LEU A 32 14.09 -7.68 -55.17
C LEU A 32 14.81 -7.12 -56.40
N LYS A 33 16.13 -7.32 -56.51
CA LYS A 33 16.94 -6.89 -57.66
C LYS A 33 16.85 -7.84 -58.85
N SER A 34 16.33 -9.05 -58.67
CA SER A 34 16.09 -9.95 -59.79
C SER A 34 14.90 -9.41 -60.61
N ASP A 35 15.14 -9.09 -61.88
CA ASP A 35 14.14 -8.59 -62.84
C ASP A 35 13.02 -9.61 -63.16
N THR A 36 12.95 -10.72 -62.41
CA THR A 36 11.91 -11.75 -62.52
C THR A 36 10.52 -11.20 -62.18
N TYR A 37 10.44 -10.12 -61.40
CA TYR A 37 9.19 -9.41 -61.15
C TYR A 37 8.88 -8.50 -62.33
N SER A 38 8.12 -9.02 -63.30
CA SER A 38 7.70 -8.26 -64.48
C SER A 38 7.13 -6.90 -64.06
N LYS A 39 7.64 -5.80 -64.64
CA LYS A 39 7.09 -4.43 -64.54
C LYS A 39 5.67 -4.28 -65.10
N LYS A 40 4.94 -5.38 -65.30
CA LYS A 40 3.52 -5.33 -65.59
C LYS A 40 2.84 -4.88 -64.31
N THR A 41 2.41 -3.62 -64.28
CA THR A 41 1.50 -3.11 -63.26
C THR A 41 0.34 -4.10 -63.15
N GLY A 42 0.24 -4.83 -62.04
CA GLY A 42 -0.52 -6.08 -61.91
C GLY A 42 -1.87 -6.11 -62.65
N PHE A 43 -2.95 -5.79 -61.96
CA PHE A 43 -4.31 -5.91 -62.50
C PHE A 43 -4.68 -4.65 -63.30
N GLU A 44 -4.62 -4.71 -64.62
CA GLU A 44 -5.32 -3.75 -65.47
C GLU A 44 -6.83 -4.04 -65.42
N THR A 45 -7.64 -3.02 -65.18
CA THR A 45 -9.09 -3.17 -65.19
C THR A 45 -9.58 -3.32 -66.64
N PRO A 46 -10.49 -4.26 -66.94
CA PRO A 46 -11.09 -4.38 -68.26
C PRO A 46 -11.73 -3.05 -68.70
N LYS A 47 -11.70 -2.76 -70.01
CA LYS A 47 -12.14 -1.49 -70.61
C LYS A 47 -13.59 -1.05 -70.32
N ALA A 48 -14.40 -1.86 -69.64
CA ALA A 48 -15.78 -1.57 -69.29
C ALA A 48 -16.14 -1.86 -67.83
N TYR A 49 -15.17 -2.17 -66.95
CA TYR A 49 -15.45 -2.58 -65.56
C TYR A 49 -16.21 -1.52 -64.75
N LEU A 50 -15.95 -0.24 -65.03
CA LEU A 50 -16.59 0.89 -64.35
C LEU A 50 -17.70 1.54 -65.18
N ALA A 51 -18.07 0.99 -66.34
CA ALA A 51 -19.04 1.62 -67.24
C ALA A 51 -20.43 1.74 -66.60
N ASP A 52 -20.83 0.75 -65.79
CA ASP A 52 -22.12 0.72 -65.11
C ASP A 52 -22.03 1.10 -63.62
N PHE A 53 -20.88 1.58 -63.16
CA PHE A 53 -20.70 1.96 -61.76
C PHE A 53 -21.43 3.26 -61.47
N LYS A 54 -22.53 3.17 -60.72
CA LYS A 54 -23.27 4.32 -60.20
C LYS A 54 -23.14 4.33 -58.68
N LEU A 55 -22.64 5.43 -58.12
CA LEU A 55 -22.76 5.67 -56.69
C LEU A 55 -24.22 6.04 -56.39
N GLU A 56 -24.95 5.13 -55.77
CA GLU A 56 -26.20 5.49 -55.09
C GLU A 56 -25.84 6.24 -53.81
N THR A 57 -25.74 7.57 -53.91
CA THR A 57 -25.72 8.43 -52.73
C THR A 57 -27.12 8.42 -52.12
N PRO A 58 -27.27 8.14 -50.81
CA PRO A 58 -28.58 8.20 -50.15
C PRO A 58 -29.24 9.56 -50.42
N SER A 59 -30.38 9.56 -51.11
CA SER A 59 -31.08 10.79 -51.54
C SER A 59 -31.73 11.58 -50.40
N GLU A 60 -31.68 11.07 -49.18
CA GLU A 60 -32.17 11.77 -48.00
C GLU A 60 -31.18 11.56 -46.86
N GLU A 61 -30.65 12.66 -46.34
CA GLU A 61 -30.08 12.69 -45.01
C GLU A 61 -31.20 12.32 -44.03
N LYS A 62 -31.35 11.02 -43.74
CA LYS A 62 -32.10 10.56 -42.57
C LYS A 62 -31.48 11.30 -41.40
N GLN A 63 -32.15 12.36 -40.94
CA GLN A 63 -31.79 13.06 -39.72
C GLN A 63 -31.96 12.07 -38.58
N THR A 64 -30.90 11.32 -38.32
CA THR A 64 -30.84 10.47 -37.14
C THR A 64 -31.03 11.39 -35.95
N ARG A 65 -31.99 11.05 -35.09
CA ARG A 65 -32.23 11.79 -33.85
C ARG A 65 -31.00 11.62 -32.97
N VAL A 66 -30.00 12.48 -33.15
CA VAL A 66 -28.79 12.54 -32.33
C VAL A 66 -29.19 13.02 -30.95
N ILE A 67 -29.36 12.05 -30.04
CA ILE A 67 -29.55 12.32 -28.62
C ILE A 67 -28.19 12.73 -28.09
N ARG A 68 -28.04 14.00 -27.69
CA ARG A 68 -26.80 14.46 -27.04
C ARG A 68 -26.71 13.79 -25.67
N LEU A 69 -25.58 13.11 -25.39
CA LEU A 69 -25.29 12.62 -24.05
C LEU A 69 -25.19 13.84 -23.11
N LYS A 70 -26.05 13.90 -22.10
CA LYS A 70 -25.87 14.85 -21.00
C LYS A 70 -24.70 14.36 -20.14
N GLU A 71 -23.65 15.16 -20.06
CA GLU A 71 -22.50 14.89 -19.20
C GLU A 71 -22.88 15.03 -17.72
N MET A 72 -23.39 13.94 -17.13
CA MET A 72 -23.66 13.84 -15.68
C MET A 72 -22.38 13.48 -14.89
N THR A 73 -21.19 13.75 -15.45
CA THR A 73 -19.90 13.32 -14.91
C THR A 73 -19.64 13.84 -13.50
N LYS A 74 -20.07 15.07 -13.18
CA LYS A 74 -19.93 15.65 -11.83
C LYS A 74 -20.78 14.92 -10.79
N TRP A 75 -22.00 14.53 -11.13
CA TRP A 75 -22.91 13.82 -10.24
C TRP A 75 -22.52 12.35 -10.08
N ILE A 76 -22.08 11.71 -11.17
CA ILE A 76 -21.56 10.33 -11.15
C ILE A 76 -20.28 10.25 -10.31
N ALA A 77 -19.36 11.21 -10.46
CA ALA A 77 -18.15 11.28 -9.66
C ALA A 77 -18.47 11.46 -8.17
N ALA A 78 -19.37 12.39 -7.82
CA ALA A 78 -19.80 12.60 -6.43
C ALA A 78 -20.51 11.36 -5.85
N ALA A 79 -21.42 10.74 -6.62
CA ALA A 79 -22.14 9.54 -6.18
C ALA A 79 -21.21 8.34 -5.98
N SER A 80 -20.18 8.20 -6.82
CA SER A 80 -19.16 7.16 -6.68
C SER A 80 -18.38 7.30 -5.37
N ILE A 81 -17.93 8.52 -5.04
CA ILE A 81 -17.21 8.78 -3.78
C ILE A 81 -18.09 8.43 -2.56
N VAL A 82 -19.36 8.83 -2.58
CA VAL A 82 -20.30 8.53 -1.49
C VAL A 82 -20.58 7.02 -1.39
N ALA A 83 -20.77 6.33 -2.52
CA ALA A 83 -20.98 4.89 -2.54
C ALA A 83 -19.77 4.12 -1.98
N PHE A 84 -18.55 4.50 -2.37
CA PHE A 84 -17.33 3.90 -1.84
C PHE A 84 -17.13 4.21 -0.35
N ALA A 85 -17.49 5.41 0.13
CA ALA A 85 -17.44 5.73 1.55
C ALA A 85 -18.42 4.88 2.38
N ILE A 86 -19.64 4.67 1.87
CA ILE A 86 -20.66 3.85 2.52
C ILE A 86 -20.25 2.37 2.56
N VAL A 87 -19.77 1.83 1.44
CA VAL A 87 -19.24 0.45 1.39
C VAL A 87 -18.01 0.33 2.28
N GLY A 88 -17.08 1.28 2.21
CA GLY A 88 -15.90 1.33 3.07
C GLY A 88 -16.27 1.30 4.56
N ALA A 89 -17.25 2.09 4.98
CA ALA A 89 -17.72 2.13 6.37
C ALA A 89 -18.39 0.82 6.82
N MET A 90 -19.11 0.12 5.94
CA MET A 90 -19.72 -1.17 6.30
C MET A 90 -18.71 -2.32 6.43
N TYR A 91 -17.63 -2.29 5.66
CA TYR A 91 -16.63 -3.37 5.63
C TYR A 91 -15.32 -3.01 6.35
N ILE A 92 -15.26 -1.86 7.04
CA ILE A 92 -14.05 -1.39 7.72
C ILE A 92 -13.61 -2.35 8.84
N ASP A 93 -14.57 -2.94 9.55
CA ASP A 93 -14.31 -3.87 10.66
C ASP A 93 -13.82 -5.26 10.20
N GLU A 94 -14.08 -5.65 8.94
CA GLU A 94 -13.57 -6.89 8.34
C GLU A 94 -12.18 -6.74 7.74
N ILE A 95 -11.86 -5.55 7.22
CA ILE A 95 -10.56 -5.24 6.61
C ILE A 95 -9.52 -4.80 7.65
N SER A 96 -9.97 -4.19 8.75
CA SER A 96 -9.06 -3.75 9.80
C SER A 96 -8.62 -4.96 10.63
N PRO A 97 -7.30 -5.22 10.78
CA PRO A 97 -6.84 -6.28 11.66
C PRO A 97 -7.31 -5.97 13.08
N LYS A 98 -8.07 -6.88 13.69
CA LYS A 98 -8.44 -6.81 15.11
C LYS A 98 -7.16 -6.91 15.92
N LYS A 99 -6.55 -5.76 16.23
CA LYS A 99 -5.45 -5.68 17.16
C LYS A 99 -6.04 -5.75 18.56
N ASP A 100 -6.02 -6.94 19.13
CA ASP A 100 -6.36 -7.16 20.53
C ASP A 100 -5.27 -6.50 21.38
N ILE A 101 -5.57 -5.32 21.92
CA ILE A 101 -4.60 -4.49 22.65
C ILE A 101 -4.48 -5.06 24.05
N GLN A 102 -3.34 -5.66 24.36
CA GLN A 102 -3.08 -6.23 25.69
C GLN A 102 -2.16 -5.29 26.48
N PHE A 103 -2.20 -5.33 27.82
CA PHE A 103 -1.28 -4.53 28.65
C PHE A 103 0.20 -4.83 28.38
N SER A 104 0.52 -6.03 27.86
CA SER A 104 1.86 -6.41 27.43
C SER A 104 2.36 -5.63 26.21
N ASP A 105 1.47 -5.00 25.44
CA ASP A 105 1.83 -4.19 24.27
C ASP A 105 2.32 -2.79 24.66
N LEU A 106 2.18 -2.41 25.93
CA LEU A 106 2.57 -1.11 26.44
C LEU A 106 4.06 -1.14 26.80
N ASN A 107 4.88 -0.40 26.04
CA ASN A 107 6.30 -0.21 26.36
C ASN A 107 6.51 0.96 27.32
N ASN A 108 7.59 0.89 28.11
CA ASN A 108 7.91 1.92 29.10
C ASN A 108 7.97 3.34 28.48
N ASP A 109 8.55 3.50 27.29
CA ASP A 109 8.64 4.81 26.64
C ASP A 109 7.25 5.45 26.39
N MET A 110 6.23 4.64 26.11
CA MET A 110 4.86 5.12 25.89
C MET A 110 4.16 5.44 27.20
N ILE A 111 4.46 4.69 28.27
CA ILE A 111 4.02 5.01 29.63
C ILE A 111 4.63 6.33 30.08
N GLU A 112 5.95 6.46 29.97
CA GLU A 112 6.70 7.66 30.35
C GLU A 112 6.18 8.90 29.62
N ARG A 113 6.03 8.83 28.29
CA ARG A 113 5.46 9.94 27.52
C ARG A 113 4.03 10.29 27.91
N TYR A 114 3.21 9.30 28.24
CA TYR A 114 1.83 9.55 28.69
C TYR A 114 1.84 10.30 30.03
N LEU A 115 2.67 9.87 30.97
CA LEU A 115 2.83 10.52 32.27
C LEU A 115 3.35 11.95 32.09
N ASP A 116 4.41 12.16 31.32
CA ASP A 116 4.98 13.50 31.05
C ASP A 116 3.99 14.46 30.36
N THR A 117 3.09 13.94 29.53
CA THR A 117 2.15 14.79 28.77
C THR A 117 0.88 15.08 29.55
N HIS A 118 0.50 14.22 30.51
CA HIS A 118 -0.83 14.27 31.15
C HIS A 118 -0.77 14.45 32.66
N LEU A 119 0.43 14.48 33.26
CA LEU A 119 0.63 14.80 34.66
C LEU A 119 1.53 16.03 34.76
N ASP A 120 1.00 17.11 35.32
CA ASP A 120 1.80 18.29 35.65
C ASP A 120 2.57 18.10 36.97
N SER A 121 2.12 17.17 37.82
CA SER A 121 2.79 16.81 39.08
C SER A 121 2.53 15.35 39.48
N PRO A 122 3.47 14.68 40.19
CA PRO A 122 3.29 13.30 40.66
C PRO A 122 2.06 13.10 41.55
N ASP A 123 1.59 14.16 42.20
CA ASP A 123 0.47 14.12 43.15
C ASP A 123 -0.90 13.92 42.45
N GLU A 124 -0.96 14.17 41.15
CA GLU A 124 -2.16 13.97 40.32
C GLU A 124 -2.40 12.49 39.95
N PHE A 125 -1.38 11.64 40.16
CA PHE A 125 -1.43 10.20 39.89
C PHE A 125 -2.30 9.43 40.88
N ILE A 126 -2.40 9.93 42.12
CA ILE A 126 -3.12 9.26 43.20
C ILE A 126 -4.15 10.25 43.74
N ASP A 127 -5.43 10.03 43.41
CA ASP A 127 -6.54 10.59 44.18
C ASP A 127 -6.54 9.93 45.56
N TYR A 128 -5.61 10.38 46.42
CA TYR A 128 -5.30 9.81 47.72
C TYR A 128 -6.58 9.64 48.54
N GLU A 129 -7.48 10.62 48.45
CA GLU A 129 -8.73 10.67 49.20
C GLU A 129 -9.78 9.65 48.73
N ASN A 130 -9.75 9.22 47.47
CA ASN A 130 -10.76 8.36 46.86
C ASN A 130 -10.25 6.97 46.45
N THR A 131 -8.96 6.71 46.60
CA THR A 131 -8.36 5.40 46.32
C THR A 131 -8.30 4.51 47.57
N SER A 132 -8.15 3.20 47.36
CA SER A 132 -7.91 2.24 48.44
C SER A 132 -6.56 2.43 49.14
N VAL A 133 -5.66 3.25 48.56
CA VAL A 133 -4.35 3.58 49.14
C VAL A 133 -4.51 4.28 50.48
N LYS A 134 -5.40 5.26 50.65
CA LYS A 134 -5.58 5.94 51.94
C LYS A 134 -6.01 4.98 53.04
N LYS A 135 -6.93 4.07 52.76
CA LYS A 135 -7.35 3.05 53.71
C LYS A 135 -6.18 2.12 54.10
N LEU A 136 -5.40 1.67 53.13
CA LEU A 136 -4.21 0.84 53.39
C LEU A 136 -3.14 1.60 54.17
N VAL A 137 -2.92 2.88 53.88
CA VAL A 137 -1.98 3.74 54.59
C VAL A 137 -2.44 3.99 56.02
N GLU A 138 -3.71 4.32 56.24
CA GLU A 138 -4.26 4.52 57.59
C GLU A 138 -4.25 3.23 58.42
N GLU A 139 -4.60 2.08 57.83
CA GLU A 139 -4.59 0.79 58.53
C GLU A 139 -3.18 0.30 58.89
N ASN A 140 -2.18 0.55 58.04
CA ASN A 140 -0.81 0.05 58.27
C ASN A 140 0.09 1.05 59.01
N ILE A 141 -0.11 2.36 58.86
CA ILE A 141 0.73 3.38 59.54
C ILE A 141 0.31 3.55 61.00
N THR A 142 -0.98 3.42 61.34
CA THR A 142 -1.42 3.54 62.74
C THR A 142 -0.96 2.39 63.64
N THR A 143 -0.59 1.25 63.06
CA THR A 143 -0.04 0.09 63.78
C THR A 143 1.48 0.08 63.87
N LEU A 144 2.16 1.04 63.24
CA LEU A 144 3.61 1.06 63.16
C LEU A 144 4.18 1.75 64.40
N GLU A 145 4.98 1.04 65.19
CA GLU A 145 5.62 1.64 66.37
C GLU A 145 6.76 2.56 65.95
N ASP A 146 6.92 3.69 66.64
CA ASP A 146 7.98 4.68 66.36
C ASP A 146 9.37 4.03 66.27
N LYS A 147 9.62 3.00 67.08
CA LYS A 147 10.88 2.26 67.08
C LYS A 147 11.15 1.59 65.72
N ASP A 148 10.15 0.96 65.12
CA ASP A 148 10.29 0.24 63.86
C ASP A 148 10.55 1.22 62.71
N ILE A 149 9.93 2.40 62.76
CA ILE A 149 10.17 3.49 61.81
C ILE A 149 11.61 3.99 61.93
N ILE A 150 12.08 4.24 63.16
CA ILE A 150 13.44 4.71 63.41
C ILE A 150 14.47 3.65 62.99
N GLU A 151 14.23 2.37 63.26
CA GLU A 151 15.11 1.27 62.86
C GLU A 151 15.23 1.16 61.34
N TYR A 152 14.10 1.21 60.62
CA TYR A 152 14.09 1.21 59.15
C TYR A 152 14.80 2.43 58.54
N LEU A 153 14.55 3.62 59.08
CA LEU A 153 15.22 4.84 58.62
C LEU A 153 16.72 4.78 58.89
N ASN A 154 17.13 4.25 60.05
CA ASN A 154 18.54 4.13 60.37
C ASN A 154 19.24 3.10 59.46
N ASP A 155 18.62 1.96 59.18
CA ASP A 155 19.12 0.96 58.22
C ASP A 155 19.32 1.56 56.81
N LYS A 156 18.37 2.37 56.34
CA LYS A 156 18.46 3.00 55.01
C LYS A 156 19.39 4.22 54.96
N LEU A 157 19.60 4.89 56.09
CA LEU A 157 20.53 6.00 56.22
C LEU A 157 21.97 5.52 56.41
N GLU A 158 22.18 4.39 57.08
CA GLU A 158 23.50 3.75 57.25
C GLU A 158 24.01 3.19 55.91
N ASP A 159 23.10 2.74 55.04
CA ASP A 159 23.39 2.44 53.61
C ASP A 159 23.69 3.71 52.77
N GLN A 160 23.30 4.90 53.25
CA GLN A 160 23.53 6.21 52.61
C GLN A 160 24.61 7.04 53.28
N ASP A 161 25.43 6.46 54.17
CA ASP A 161 26.63 7.14 54.64
C ASP A 161 27.53 7.40 53.42
N PHE A 162 27.47 8.67 53.03
CA PHE A 162 28.24 9.31 52.00
C PHE A 162 29.71 8.88 52.13
N ASP A 163 30.23 8.28 51.06
CA ASP A 163 31.62 8.44 50.66
C ASP A 163 31.88 9.96 50.52
N ASN A 164 32.06 10.65 51.64
CA ASN A 164 32.60 11.98 51.72
C ASN A 164 34.11 11.84 51.54
N ASP A 165 34.59 12.14 50.33
CA ASP A 165 35.96 12.64 50.11
C ASP A 165 36.23 13.90 50.96
#